data_AF-A0A412MCK9-F1
#
_entry.id   AF-A0A412MCK9-F1
#
_cell.length_a   1.000
_cell.length_b   1.000
_cell.length_c   1.000
_cell.angle_alpha   90.00
_cell.angle_beta   90.00
_cell.angle_gamma   90.00
#
_symmetry.space_group_name_H-M   'P 1'
#
loop_
_entity.id
_entity.type
_entity.pdbx_description
1 polymer ?
#
loop_
_entity_poly.entity_id
_entity_poly.type
_entity_poly.pdbx_seq_one_letter_code
_entity_poly.pdbx_strand_id
1 'polypeptide(L)'
;MEQTVNQAIMECKAGKNREGNLNWIIQKFQPVICKYAGKLYSLEYEDAVQELSEALIMAVVSIDVCNAEGQSIAYLVKGIKLKFYELRRKSIVEYEYRMHSEQIDVNTNITCTDDYSEIEWKLELKKLKDKSSPMECHIIDGMVWEISDVELADLLHVSRQYINRKRRQLMQRLKDQI
;
A
#
# COMPACT_ATOMS: atom_id res chain seq x y z
N MET A 1 33.50 -9.25 -8.05
CA MET A 1 32.61 -9.47 -6.89
C MET A 1 31.35 -8.67 -7.13
N GLU A 2 30.19 -9.29 -7.03
CA GLU A 2 28.90 -8.61 -7.18
C GLU A 2 28.66 -7.73 -5.94
N GLN A 3 28.30 -6.46 -6.14
CA GLN A 3 28.05 -5.53 -5.04
C GLN A 3 26.82 -5.96 -4.25
N THR A 4 26.94 -6.03 -2.92
CA THR A 4 25.83 -6.42 -2.02
C THR A 4 25.10 -5.18 -1.50
N VAL A 5 23.84 -5.36 -1.08
CA VAL A 5 23.04 -4.30 -0.46
C VAL A 5 23.70 -3.81 0.83
N ASN A 6 24.22 -4.73 1.65
CA ASN A 6 24.91 -4.38 2.88
C ASN A 6 26.17 -3.54 2.62
N GLN A 7 26.96 -3.91 1.61
CA GLN A 7 28.14 -3.16 1.24
C GLN A 7 27.77 -1.74 0.79
N ALA A 8 26.77 -1.59 -0.09
CA ALA A 8 26.30 -0.29 -0.54
C ALA A 8 25.81 0.58 0.62
N ILE A 9 25.05 0.03 1.57
CA ILE A 9 24.58 0.74 2.78
C ILE A 9 25.77 1.21 3.64
N MET A 10 26.74 0.33 3.89
CA MET A 10 27.92 0.67 4.69
C MET A 10 28.73 1.80 4.04
N GLU A 11 28.93 1.75 2.73
CA GLU A 11 29.63 2.79 1.99
C GLU A 11 28.86 4.12 1.99
N CYS A 12 27.53 4.08 1.83
CA CYS A 12 26.67 5.27 1.98
C CYS A 12 26.84 5.92 3.36
N LYS A 13 26.84 5.13 4.44
CA LYS A 13 27.02 5.62 5.82
C LYS A 13 28.44 6.13 6.09
N ALA A 14 29.45 5.53 5.46
CA ALA A 14 30.83 5.98 5.52
C ALA A 14 31.11 7.22 4.64
N GLY A 15 30.11 7.74 3.92
CA GLY A 15 30.25 8.88 3.01
C GLY A 15 30.98 8.56 1.70
N LYS A 16 31.23 7.28 1.40
CA LYS A 16 31.95 6.84 0.20
C LYS A 16 30.96 6.63 -0.94
N ASN A 17 31.19 7.32 -2.07
CA ASN A 17 30.37 7.21 -3.28
C ASN A 17 28.86 7.20 -2.99
N ARG A 18 28.42 8.08 -2.06
CA ARG A 18 27.09 7.98 -1.47
C ARG A 18 25.98 8.05 -2.52
N GLU A 19 26.10 8.96 -3.48
CA GLU A 19 25.13 9.12 -4.57
C GLU A 19 25.09 7.88 -5.48
N GLY A 20 26.25 7.39 -5.92
CA GLY A 20 26.32 6.19 -6.75
C GLY A 20 25.74 4.95 -6.06
N ASN A 21 26.01 4.80 -4.77
CA ASN A 21 25.49 3.69 -3.97
C ASN A 21 23.97 3.82 -3.71
N LEU A 22 23.46 5.02 -3.47
CA LEU A 22 22.01 5.25 -3.35
C LEU A 22 21.30 4.95 -4.68
N ASN A 23 21.82 5.44 -5.80
CA ASN A 23 21.26 5.18 -7.13
C ASN A 23 21.26 3.68 -7.45
N TRP A 24 22.33 2.97 -7.11
CA TRP A 24 22.38 1.52 -7.28
C TRP A 24 21.32 0.80 -6.43
N ILE A 25 21.13 1.21 -5.16
CA ILE A 25 20.08 0.66 -4.31
C ILE A 25 18.69 0.96 -4.89
N ILE A 26 18.42 2.18 -5.34
CA ILE A 26 17.14 2.55 -5.96
C ILE A 26 16.86 1.65 -7.17
N GLN A 27 17.82 1.50 -8.08
CA GLN A 27 17.69 0.62 -9.25
C GLN A 27 17.40 -0.83 -8.86
N LYS A 28 18.06 -1.35 -7.82
CA LYS A 28 17.85 -2.71 -7.32
C LYS A 28 16.44 -2.91 -6.74
N PHE A 29 15.86 -1.88 -6.12
CA PHE A 29 14.52 -1.93 -5.53
C PHE A 29 13.43 -1.36 -6.45
N GLN A 30 13.78 -0.91 -7.65
CA GLN A 30 12.87 -0.35 -8.65
C GLN A 30 11.65 -1.25 -8.92
N PRO A 31 11.76 -2.59 -9.04
CA PRO A 31 10.59 -3.44 -9.23
C PRO A 31 9.55 -3.34 -8.10
N VAL A 32 10.01 -3.15 -6.85
CA VAL A 32 9.13 -3.00 -5.68
C VAL A 32 8.53 -1.61 -5.66
N ILE A 33 9.32 -0.58 -5.97
CA ILE A 33 8.86 0.82 -6.08
C ILE A 33 7.76 0.92 -7.14
N CYS A 34 8.02 0.48 -8.38
CA CYS A 34 7.04 0.52 -9.46
C CYS A 34 5.77 -0.27 -9.13
N LYS A 35 5.91 -1.43 -8.47
CA LYS A 35 4.76 -2.24 -8.04
C LYS A 35 3.83 -1.48 -7.08
N TYR A 36 4.38 -0.70 -6.15
CA TYR A 36 3.57 0.05 -5.19
C TYR A 36 3.13 1.41 -5.73
N ALA A 37 3.94 2.08 -6.55
CA ALA A 37 3.57 3.32 -7.23
C ALA A 37 2.34 3.10 -8.14
N GLY A 38 2.31 2.01 -8.91
CA GLY A 38 1.17 1.66 -9.78
C GLY A 38 -0.14 1.35 -9.04
N LYS A 39 -0.13 1.31 -7.70
CA LYS A 39 -1.32 1.13 -6.85
C LYS A 39 -1.79 2.42 -6.18
N LEU A 40 -1.08 3.53 -6.37
CA LEU A 40 -1.43 4.84 -5.84
C LEU A 40 -2.19 5.66 -6.90
N TYR A 41 -3.40 5.22 -7.24
CA TYR A 41 -4.20 5.78 -8.34
C TYR A 41 -4.57 7.27 -8.20
N SER A 42 -4.50 7.80 -6.97
CA SER A 42 -4.81 9.19 -6.64
C SER A 42 -3.61 10.14 -6.80
N LEU A 43 -2.42 9.61 -7.06
CA LEU A 43 -1.18 10.35 -7.18
C LEU A 43 -0.61 10.13 -8.58
N GLU A 44 0.04 11.14 -9.16
CA GLU A 44 0.73 10.94 -10.42
C GLU A 44 1.81 9.88 -10.26
N TYR A 45 1.99 9.04 -11.28
CA TYR A 45 2.90 7.89 -11.17
C TYR A 45 4.34 8.32 -10.87
N GLU A 46 4.79 9.42 -11.48
CA GLU A 46 6.14 9.98 -11.26
C GLU A 46 6.31 10.45 -9.82
N ASP A 47 5.33 11.18 -9.26
CA ASP A 47 5.31 11.59 -7.85
C ASP A 47 5.30 10.39 -6.91
N ALA A 48 4.50 9.36 -7.22
CA ALA A 48 4.44 8.14 -6.43
C ALA A 48 5.79 7.38 -6.43
N VAL A 49 6.46 7.30 -7.58
CA VAL A 49 7.80 6.72 -7.68
C VAL A 49 8.80 7.54 -6.85
N GLN A 50 8.73 8.87 -6.93
CA GLN A 50 9.62 9.75 -6.20
C GLN A 50 9.45 9.61 -4.68
N GLU A 51 8.22 9.72 -4.17
CA GLU A 51 7.90 9.60 -2.74
C GLU A 51 8.32 8.24 -2.15
N LEU A 52 8.14 7.15 -2.90
CA LEU A 52 8.59 5.82 -2.49
C LEU A 52 10.12 5.65 -2.55
N SER A 53 10.77 6.30 -3.51
CA SER A 53 12.23 6.34 -3.61
C SER A 53 12.86 7.13 -2.46
N GLU A 54 12.26 8.26 -2.08
CA GLU A 54 12.67 9.05 -0.92
C GLU A 54 12.52 8.25 0.39
N ALA A 55 11.43 7.52 0.55
CA ALA A 55 11.25 6.62 1.70
C ALA A 55 12.30 5.51 1.75
N LEU A 56 12.71 4.97 0.60
CA LEU A 56 13.82 4.01 0.52
C LEU A 56 15.14 4.65 0.96
N ILE A 57 15.45 5.87 0.49
CA ILE A 57 16.67 6.60 0.89
C ILE A 57 16.67 6.83 2.41
N MET A 58 15.54 7.25 3.00
CA MET A 58 15.41 7.40 4.45
C MET A 58 15.63 6.08 5.18
N ALA A 59 15.13 4.97 4.64
CA ALA A 59 15.35 3.64 5.21
C ALA A 59 16.85 3.24 5.15
N VAL A 60 17.55 3.53 4.06
CA VAL A 60 19.01 3.28 3.93
C VAL A 60 19.81 4.09 4.94
N VAL A 61 19.45 5.35 5.17
CA VAL A 61 20.15 6.21 6.14
C VAL A 61 19.88 5.75 7.57
N SER A 62 18.67 5.32 7.88
CA SER A 62 18.22 4.96 9.24
C SER A 62 18.62 3.56 9.70
N ILE A 63 18.70 2.58 8.80
CA ILE A 63 18.93 1.18 9.17
C ILE A 63 20.28 0.97 9.88
N ASP A 64 20.35 0.13 10.90
CA ASP A 64 21.62 -0.34 11.46
C ASP A 64 22.27 -1.40 10.57
N VAL A 65 23.59 -1.52 10.63
CA VAL A 65 24.32 -2.52 9.84
C VAL A 65 23.93 -3.92 10.32
N CYS A 66 23.20 -4.65 9.47
CA CYS A 66 22.79 -6.03 9.75
C CYS A 66 23.83 -7.02 9.23
N ASN A 67 24.05 -8.12 9.96
CA ASN A 67 24.98 -9.18 9.55
C ASN A 67 24.48 -9.97 8.33
N ALA A 68 23.17 -10.18 8.22
CA ALA A 68 22.55 -10.91 7.13
C ALA A 68 21.92 -9.95 6.11
N GLU A 69 22.27 -10.07 4.84
CA GLU A 69 21.77 -9.19 3.76
C GLU A 69 20.24 -9.22 3.65
N GLY A 70 19.62 -10.39 3.87
CA GLY A 70 18.16 -10.52 3.84
C GLY A 70 17.43 -9.67 4.87
N GLN A 71 18.04 -9.38 6.03
CA GLN A 71 17.45 -8.50 7.04
C GLN A 71 17.43 -7.04 6.57
N SER A 72 18.53 -6.59 5.95
CA SER A 72 18.60 -5.25 5.35
C SER A 72 17.57 -5.09 4.24
N ILE A 73 17.47 -6.08 3.34
CA ILE A 73 16.47 -6.06 2.26
C ILE A 73 15.06 -5.98 2.84
N ALA A 74 14.72 -6.82 3.83
CA ALA A 74 13.40 -6.82 4.45
C ALA A 74 13.06 -5.47 5.10
N TYR A 75 14.03 -4.84 5.77
CA TYR A 75 13.87 -3.51 6.37
C TYR A 75 13.60 -2.44 5.31
N LEU A 76 14.37 -2.43 4.22
CA LEU A 76 14.19 -1.47 3.12
C LEU A 76 12.82 -1.63 2.44
N VAL A 77 12.40 -2.87 2.16
CA VAL A 77 11.05 -3.15 1.63
C VAL A 77 9.97 -2.68 2.61
N LYS A 78 10.17 -2.87 3.92
CA LYS A 78 9.25 -2.39 4.95
C LYS A 78 9.11 -0.86 4.92
N GLY A 79 10.21 -0.13 4.74
CA GLY A 79 10.19 1.34 4.58
C GLY A 79 9.32 1.79 3.42
N ILE A 80 9.50 1.18 2.24
CA ILE A 80 8.67 1.46 1.05
C ILE A 80 7.19 1.18 1.33
N LYS A 81 6.87 0.02 1.93
CA LYS A 81 5.48 -0.36 2.26
C LYS A 81 4.82 0.62 3.22
N LEU A 82 5.54 1.06 4.26
CA LEU A 82 5.00 2.00 5.24
C LEU A 82 4.64 3.34 4.58
N LYS A 83 5.51 3.86 3.72
CA LYS A 83 5.23 5.07 2.95
C LYS A 83 4.04 4.88 1.99
N PHE A 84 3.96 3.75 1.31
CA PHE A 84 2.81 3.41 0.47
C PHE A 84 1.49 3.45 1.26
N TYR A 85 1.44 2.85 2.45
CA TYR A 85 0.24 2.89 3.29
C TYR A 85 -0.10 4.29 3.79
N GLU A 86 0.91 5.11 4.09
CA GLU A 86 0.72 6.52 4.46
C GLU A 86 0.06 7.30 3.32
N LEU A 87 0.63 7.26 2.11
CA LEU A 87 0.13 7.97 0.94
C LEU A 87 -1.29 7.53 0.59
N ARG A 88 -1.55 6.23 0.62
CA ARG A 88 -2.88 5.68 0.36
C ARG A 88 -3.91 6.07 1.40
N ARG A 89 -3.52 6.22 2.66
CA ARG A 89 -4.43 6.72 3.70
C ARG A 89 -4.74 8.20 3.48
N LYS A 90 -3.73 9.01 3.12
CA LYS A 90 -3.93 10.43 2.81
C LYS A 90 -4.91 10.61 1.65
N SER A 91 -4.80 9.81 0.60
CA SER A 91 -5.71 9.91 -0.54
C SER A 91 -7.15 9.53 -0.20
N ILE A 92 -7.37 8.53 0.64
CA ILE A 92 -8.71 8.21 1.16
C ILE A 92 -9.28 9.39 1.95
N VAL A 93 -8.50 9.97 2.86
CA VAL A 93 -8.94 11.11 3.69
C VAL A 93 -9.23 12.33 2.82
N GLU A 94 -8.38 12.64 1.84
CA GLU A 94 -8.60 13.74 0.90
C GLU A 94 -9.82 13.52 0.01
N TYR A 95 -10.08 12.27 -0.40
CA TYR A 95 -11.28 11.91 -1.12
C TYR A 95 -12.54 12.12 -0.25
N GLU A 96 -12.55 11.58 0.98
CA GLU A 96 -13.66 11.76 1.93
C GLU A 96 -13.90 13.24 2.23
N TYR A 97 -12.84 14.01 2.43
CA TYR A 97 -12.93 15.45 2.66
C TYR A 97 -13.53 16.18 1.46
N ARG A 98 -13.05 15.91 0.23
CA ARG A 98 -13.62 16.50 -1.00
C ARG A 98 -15.10 16.20 -1.14
N MET A 99 -15.49 14.94 -0.94
CA MET A 99 -16.90 14.51 -0.99
C MET A 99 -17.78 15.18 0.09
N HIS A 100 -17.21 15.53 1.24
CA HIS A 100 -17.93 16.21 2.33
C HIS A 100 -17.92 17.75 2.20
N SER A 101 -16.88 18.33 1.60
CA SER A 101 -16.77 19.78 1.38
C SER A 101 -17.53 20.25 0.14
N GLU A 102 -17.60 19.41 -0.89
CA GLU A 102 -18.46 19.64 -2.04
C GLU A 102 -19.88 19.18 -1.66
N GLN A 103 -20.66 20.09 -1.04
CA GLN A 103 -22.10 20.03 -1.30
C GLN A 103 -22.24 20.20 -2.81
N ILE A 104 -22.60 19.11 -3.49
CA ILE A 104 -22.90 19.09 -4.92
C ILE A 104 -23.81 20.29 -5.21
N ASP A 105 -23.29 21.27 -5.94
CA ASP A 105 -24.12 22.32 -6.50
C ASP A 105 -25.04 21.64 -7.53
N VAL A 106 -26.31 21.46 -7.16
CA VAL A 106 -27.31 20.58 -7.81
C VAL A 106 -27.68 21.06 -9.23
N ASN A 107 -26.91 21.97 -9.82
CA ASN A 107 -27.24 22.62 -11.08
C ASN A 107 -26.15 22.55 -12.16
N THR A 108 -25.14 21.70 -12.02
CA THR A 108 -24.31 21.34 -13.17
C THR A 108 -25.00 20.22 -13.94
N ASN A 109 -25.42 20.52 -15.17
CA ASN A 109 -25.82 19.51 -16.16
C ASN A 109 -24.59 18.66 -16.48
N ILE A 110 -24.32 17.67 -15.64
CA ILE A 110 -23.31 16.65 -15.91
C ILE A 110 -23.92 15.76 -17.00
N THR A 111 -23.45 15.93 -18.24
CA THR A 111 -23.52 14.85 -19.23
C THR A 111 -22.53 13.78 -18.80
N CYS A 112 -22.81 13.14 -17.67
CA CYS A 112 -22.13 11.95 -17.22
C CYS A 112 -22.73 10.82 -18.04
N THR A 113 -21.91 10.02 -18.70
CA THR A 113 -22.36 8.66 -18.96
C THR A 113 -22.47 8.03 -17.58
N ASP A 114 -23.70 7.70 -17.18
CA ASP A 114 -24.12 7.22 -15.86
C ASP A 114 -23.33 5.98 -15.39
N ASP A 115 -22.06 6.16 -15.01
CA ASP A 115 -21.22 5.12 -14.42
C ASP A 115 -21.33 5.20 -12.90
N TYR A 116 -22.40 4.60 -12.36
CA TYR A 116 -22.63 4.49 -10.92
C TYR A 116 -21.85 3.33 -10.28
N SER A 117 -20.92 2.68 -10.99
CA SER A 117 -20.23 1.48 -10.53
C SER A 117 -19.54 1.67 -9.17
N GLU A 118 -18.97 2.85 -8.90
CA GLU A 118 -18.33 3.13 -7.61
C GLU A 118 -19.34 3.23 -6.45
N ILE A 119 -20.50 3.85 -6.71
CA ILE A 119 -21.58 4.00 -5.72
C ILE A 119 -22.23 2.65 -5.45
N GLU A 120 -22.49 1.86 -6.48
CA GLU A 120 -23.00 0.49 -6.40
C GLU A 120 -22.04 -0.39 -5.58
N TRP A 121 -20.75 -0.35 -5.89
CA TRP A 121 -19.71 -1.06 -5.14
C TRP A 121 -19.68 -0.69 -3.66
N LYS A 122 -19.75 0.60 -3.32
CA LYS A 122 -19.79 1.06 -1.92
C LYS A 122 -21.04 0.57 -1.18
N LEU A 123 -22.19 0.58 -1.86
CA LEU A 123 -23.45 0.07 -1.31
C LEU A 123 -23.38 -1.45 -1.06
N GLU A 124 -22.80 -2.22 -1.97
CA GLU A 124 -22.58 -3.66 -1.80
C GLU A 124 -21.63 -3.97 -0.66
N LEU A 125 -20.49 -3.26 -0.56
CA LEU A 125 -19.56 -3.40 0.55
C LEU A 125 -20.24 -3.10 1.90
N LYS A 126 -21.10 -2.08 1.96
CA LYS A 126 -21.86 -1.75 3.16
C LYS A 126 -22.82 -2.88 3.53
N LYS A 127 -23.61 -3.38 2.57
CA LYS A 127 -24.51 -4.53 2.79
C LYS A 127 -23.77 -5.78 3.27
N LEU A 128 -22.57 -6.04 2.75
CA LEU A 128 -21.72 -7.15 3.18
C LEU A 128 -21.23 -6.96 4.62
N LYS A 129 -20.78 -5.74 4.97
CA LYS A 129 -20.33 -5.40 6.32
C LYS A 129 -21.45 -5.48 7.34
N ASP A 130 -22.65 -5.01 7.01
CA ASP A 130 -23.83 -5.07 7.90
C ASP A 130 -24.21 -6.50 8.27
N LYS A 131 -23.88 -7.47 7.42
CA LYS A 131 -24.11 -8.92 7.63
C LYS A 131 -22.87 -9.66 8.16
N SER A 132 -21.80 -8.94 8.47
CA SER A 132 -20.51 -9.51 8.87
C SER A 132 -20.21 -9.25 10.33
N SER A 133 -19.46 -10.17 10.96
CA SER A 133 -18.94 -9.95 12.31
C SER A 133 -17.89 -8.82 12.33
N PRO A 134 -17.59 -8.20 13.49
CA PRO A 134 -16.55 -7.17 13.58
C PRO A 134 -15.18 -7.64 13.05
N MET A 135 -14.81 -8.90 13.34
CA MET A 135 -13.60 -9.51 12.81
C MET A 135 -13.65 -9.64 11.28
N GLU A 136 -14.79 -9.99 10.71
CA GLU A 136 -14.96 -10.03 9.26
C GLU A 136 -14.93 -8.65 8.64
N CYS A 137 -15.45 -7.61 9.30
CA CYS A 137 -15.33 -6.23 8.85
C CYS A 137 -13.86 -5.79 8.74
N HIS A 138 -13.03 -6.10 9.73
CA HIS A 138 -11.58 -5.85 9.64
C HIS A 138 -10.93 -6.63 8.49
N ILE A 139 -11.42 -7.85 8.19
CA ILE A 139 -10.92 -8.63 7.06
C ILE A 139 -11.37 -8.03 5.73
N ILE A 140 -12.61 -7.56 5.62
CA ILE A 140 -13.14 -6.84 4.45
C ILE A 140 -12.32 -5.57 4.22
N ASP A 141 -12.06 -4.77 5.27
CA ASP A 141 -11.21 -3.58 5.19
C ASP A 141 -9.81 -3.95 4.72
N GLY A 142 -9.22 -5.00 5.27
CA GLY A 142 -7.93 -5.51 4.80
C GLY A 142 -7.94 -5.96 3.34
N MET A 143 -9.07 -6.45 2.80
CA MET A 143 -9.22 -6.82 1.39
C MET A 143 -9.29 -5.59 0.50
N VAL A 144 -10.15 -4.61 0.86
CA VAL A 144 -10.24 -3.31 0.17
C VAL A 144 -8.88 -2.61 0.21
N TRP A 145 -8.16 -2.75 1.33
CA TRP A 145 -6.85 -2.16 1.54
C TRP A 145 -5.69 -3.01 0.99
N GLU A 146 -5.96 -4.12 0.30
CA GLU A 146 -4.95 -5.03 -0.27
C GLU A 146 -3.84 -5.43 0.72
N ILE A 147 -4.15 -5.48 2.03
CA ILE A 147 -3.22 -5.96 3.04
C ILE A 147 -2.98 -7.45 2.80
N SER A 148 -1.72 -7.90 2.85
CA SER A 148 -1.44 -9.32 2.62
C SER A 148 -2.03 -10.18 3.74
N ASP A 149 -2.30 -11.45 3.45
CA ASP A 149 -2.83 -12.38 4.46
C ASP A 149 -1.91 -12.51 5.68
N VAL A 150 -0.59 -12.37 5.47
CA VAL A 150 0.42 -12.44 6.55
C VAL A 150 0.33 -11.19 7.43
N GLU A 151 0.38 -10.01 6.81
CA GLU A 151 0.32 -8.74 7.56
C GLU A 151 -1.02 -8.59 8.31
N LEU A 152 -2.12 -9.00 7.69
CA LEU A 152 -3.44 -8.94 8.32
C LEU A 152 -3.58 -9.96 9.46
N ALA A 153 -2.98 -11.14 9.31
CA ALA A 153 -2.93 -12.15 10.37
C ALA A 153 -2.14 -11.66 11.58
N ASP A 154 -0.98 -11.04 11.35
CA ASP A 154 -0.17 -10.44 12.40
C ASP A 154 -0.91 -9.29 13.12
N LEU A 155 -1.60 -8.43 12.36
CA LEU A 155 -2.38 -7.30 12.88
C LEU A 155 -3.59 -7.74 13.72
N LEU A 156 -4.27 -8.81 13.30
CA LEU A 156 -5.48 -9.31 13.96
C LEU A 156 -5.20 -10.44 14.97
N HIS A 157 -3.93 -10.78 15.20
CA HIS A 157 -3.49 -11.86 16.09
C HIS A 157 -4.17 -13.21 15.82
N VAL A 158 -4.28 -13.57 14.54
CA VAL A 158 -4.87 -14.83 14.08
C VAL A 158 -3.92 -15.54 13.11
N SER A 159 -4.21 -16.78 12.74
CA SER A 159 -3.38 -17.48 11.75
C SER A 159 -3.63 -16.95 10.34
N ARG A 160 -2.57 -16.91 9.50
CA ARG A 160 -2.70 -16.65 8.05
C ARG A 160 -3.77 -17.54 7.41
N GLN A 161 -3.80 -18.83 7.73
CA GLN A 161 -4.79 -19.77 7.19
C GLN A 161 -6.23 -19.36 7.52
N TYR A 162 -6.47 -18.83 8.72
CA TYR A 162 -7.78 -18.31 9.10
C TYR A 162 -8.19 -17.13 8.22
N ILE A 163 -7.30 -16.16 8.01
CA ILE A 163 -7.53 -15.01 7.12
C ILE A 163 -7.86 -15.49 5.71
N ASN A 164 -7.05 -16.39 5.13
CA ASN A 164 -7.27 -16.91 3.78
C ASN A 164 -8.65 -17.57 3.64
N ARG A 165 -9.03 -18.41 4.63
CA ARG A 165 -10.34 -19.07 4.65
C ARG A 165 -11.46 -18.05 4.71
N LYS A 166 -11.35 -17.04 5.58
CA LYS A 166 -12.38 -16.01 5.74
C LYS A 166 -12.53 -15.12 4.52
N ARG A 167 -11.42 -14.70 3.90
CA ARG A 167 -11.42 -13.94 2.64
C ARG A 167 -12.16 -14.70 1.53
N ARG A 168 -11.90 -16.01 1.38
CA ARG A 168 -12.62 -16.84 0.40
C ARG A 168 -14.12 -16.91 0.68
N GLN A 169 -14.52 -17.08 1.94
CA GLN A 169 -15.94 -17.09 2.33
C GLN A 169 -16.63 -15.75 2.07
N LEU A 170 -15.96 -14.63 2.34
CA LEU A 170 -16.48 -13.29 2.08
C LEU A 170 -16.60 -13.01 0.58
N MET A 171 -15.59 -13.41 -0.20
CA MET A 171 -15.61 -13.27 -1.65
C MET A 171 -16.72 -14.11 -2.31
N GLN A 172 -16.99 -15.32 -1.79
CA GLN A 172 -18.12 -16.11 -2.25
C GLN A 172 -19.45 -15.43 -1.94
N ARG A 173 -19.64 -14.94 -0.71
CA ARG A 173 -20.84 -14.19 -0.32
C ARG A 173 -21.09 -12.94 -1.16
N LEU A 174 -20.02 -12.30 -1.63
CA LEU A 174 -20.10 -11.14 -2.51
C LEU A 174 -20.53 -11.55 -3.92
N LYS A 175 -19.95 -12.62 -4.46
CA LYS A 175 -20.34 -13.19 -5.77
C LYS A 175 -21.78 -13.69 -5.80
N ASP A 176 -22.29 -14.24 -4.71
CA ASP A 176 -23.67 -14.73 -4.64
C ASP A 176 -24.72 -13.59 -4.57
N GLN A 177 -24.28 -12.33 -4.42
CA GLN A 177 -25.14 -11.15 -4.35
C GLN A 177 -25.21 -10.34 -5.65
N ILE A 178 -24.36 -10.66 -6.63
CA ILE A 178 -24.30 -10.07 -7.98
C ILE A 178 -24.94 -11.05 -8.96
#